data_AF-A0AAD3DDQ6-F1
#
_entry.id   AF-A0AAD3DDQ6-F1
#
_cell.length_a   1.000
_cell.length_b   1.000
_cell.length_c   1.000
_cell.angle_alpha   90.00
_cell.angle_beta   90.00
_cell.angle_gamma   90.00
#
_symmetry.space_group_name_H-M   'P 1'
#
loop_
_entity.id
_entity.type
_entity.pdbx_description
1 polymer ?
#
loop_
_entity_poly.entity_id
_entity_poly.type
_entity_poly.pdbx_seq_one_letter_code
_entity_poly.pdbx_strand_id
1 'polypeptide(L)'
;MASRLAKQATAAVQQKDRLFGGAARHFYYEICRCLPFIQRLHKMEEMVSLRELRAIVKDRFKEYKDVQDGRVVDLLIFKGREEIETYLLMHKQRHHMITEVVEPYTNKQRAVKVVSPNSPFLDSFLSTAYPQTPPRQ
;
A
#
# COMPACT_ATOMS: atom_id res chain seq x y z
N MET A 1 -27.70 30.27 -19.47
CA MET A 1 -26.61 30.72 -18.57
C MET A 1 -26.50 29.77 -17.39
N ALA A 2 -25.45 28.93 -17.30
CA ALA A 2 -25.31 28.01 -16.18
C ALA A 2 -25.04 28.76 -14.86
N SER A 3 -25.70 28.34 -13.78
CA SER A 3 -25.56 28.89 -12.43
C SER A 3 -24.09 28.92 -11.97
N ARG A 4 -23.71 29.94 -11.19
CA ARG A 4 -22.36 30.10 -10.64
C ARG A 4 -21.94 28.90 -9.78
N LEU A 5 -22.91 28.30 -9.09
CA LEU A 5 -22.75 27.07 -8.31
C LEU A 5 -22.53 25.85 -9.21
N ALA A 6 -23.27 25.75 -10.32
CA ALA A 6 -23.07 24.69 -11.30
C ALA A 6 -21.68 24.81 -11.95
N LYS A 7 -21.21 26.03 -12.23
CA LYS A 7 -19.85 26.28 -12.73
C LYS A 7 -18.76 25.88 -11.72
N GLN A 8 -18.97 26.11 -10.42
CA GLN A 8 -18.05 25.68 -9.36
C GLN A 8 -18.05 24.16 -9.17
N ALA A 9 -19.22 23.52 -9.21
CA ALA A 9 -19.32 22.06 -9.16
C ALA A 9 -18.67 21.42 -10.39
N THR A 10 -18.87 21.98 -11.58
CA THR A 10 -18.17 21.51 -12.78
C THR A 10 -16.67 21.77 -12.72
N ALA A 11 -16.20 22.86 -12.08
CA ALA A 11 -14.77 23.11 -11.89
C ALA A 11 -14.12 22.13 -10.90
N ALA A 12 -14.84 21.74 -9.85
CA ALA A 12 -14.42 20.68 -8.92
C ALA A 12 -14.38 19.30 -9.62
N VAL A 13 -15.30 19.04 -10.55
CA VAL A 13 -15.34 17.81 -11.35
C VAL A 13 -14.35 17.84 -12.53
N GLN A 14 -14.04 19.01 -13.07
CA GLN A 14 -13.06 19.26 -14.14
C GLN A 14 -11.61 19.31 -13.63
N GLN A 15 -11.36 18.95 -12.37
CA GLN A 15 -10.05 18.70 -11.80
C GLN A 15 -9.38 17.44 -12.40
N LYS A 16 -9.54 17.24 -13.71
CA LYS A 16 -8.99 16.18 -14.56
C LYS A 16 -7.45 16.16 -14.54
N ASP A 17 -6.78 17.22 -14.10
CA ASP A 17 -5.32 17.34 -14.11
C ASP A 17 -4.61 16.88 -12.82
N ARG A 18 -5.29 16.19 -11.90
CA ARG A 18 -4.60 15.51 -10.78
C ARG A 18 -3.78 14.29 -11.20
N LEU A 19 -3.80 13.93 -12.49
CA LEU A 19 -3.33 12.65 -12.99
C LEU A 19 -1.81 12.44 -12.94
N PHE A 20 -0.97 13.48 -12.87
CA PHE A 20 0.46 13.27 -12.61
C PHE A 20 1.06 14.36 -11.72
N GLY A 21 1.22 14.03 -10.43
CA GLY A 21 1.85 14.90 -9.43
C GLY A 21 0.89 15.63 -8.48
N GLY A 22 -0.42 15.35 -8.53
CA GLY A 22 -1.47 15.98 -7.71
C GLY A 22 -1.55 15.51 -6.26
N ALA A 23 -2.76 15.42 -5.70
CA ALA A 23 -3.01 15.13 -4.27
C ALA A 23 -2.26 13.89 -3.75
N ALA A 24 -2.13 12.83 -4.56
CA ALA A 24 -1.36 11.63 -4.20
C ALA A 24 0.13 11.91 -3.97
N ARG A 25 0.76 12.80 -4.76
CA ARG A 25 2.16 13.18 -4.59
C ARG A 25 2.37 14.01 -3.33
N HIS A 26 1.45 14.94 -3.07
CA HIS A 26 1.46 15.70 -1.81
C HIS A 26 1.34 14.77 -0.61
N PHE A 27 0.41 13.82 -0.67
CA PHE A 27 0.22 12.80 0.36
C PHE A 27 1.46 11.91 0.54
N TYR A 28 2.12 11.49 -0.55
CA TYR A 28 3.37 10.74 -0.46
C TYR A 28 4.46 11.50 0.31
N TYR A 29 4.64 12.80 0.02
CA TYR A 29 5.63 13.62 0.72
C TYR A 29 5.25 13.86 2.18
N GLU A 30 3.97 14.02 2.47
CA GLU A 30 3.44 14.13 3.84
C GLU A 30 3.82 12.89 4.66
N ILE A 31 3.52 11.69 4.16
CA ILE A 31 3.93 10.43 4.81
C ILE A 31 5.44 10.39 5.01
N CYS A 32 6.23 10.71 3.97
CA CYS A 32 7.69 10.65 4.05
C CYS A 32 8.30 11.59 5.12
N ARG A 33 7.62 12.69 5.45
CA ARG A 33 8.00 13.61 6.53
C ARG A 33 7.59 13.10 7.90
N CYS A 34 6.49 12.36 8.01
CA CYS A 34 6.01 11.76 9.26
C CYS A 34 6.77 10.48 9.64
N LEU A 35 7.31 9.74 8.67
CA LEU A 35 8.01 8.46 8.92
C LEU A 35 9.12 8.51 10.00
N PRO A 36 10.01 9.52 10.05
CA PRO A 36 11.01 9.62 11.11
C PRO A 36 10.44 9.81 12.51
N PHE A 37 9.24 10.38 12.63
CA PHE A 37 8.55 10.47 13.89
C PHE A 37 7.94 9.10 14.26
N ILE A 38 7.23 8.46 13.33
CA ILE A 38 6.61 7.13 13.53
C ILE A 38 7.68 6.08 13.89
N GLN A 39 8.82 6.07 13.19
CA GLN A 39 9.90 5.12 13.45
C GLN A 39 10.44 5.26 14.89
N ARG A 40 10.63 6.49 15.37
CA ARG A 40 11.06 6.77 16.74
C ARG A 40 9.97 6.42 17.76
N LEU A 41 8.73 6.78 17.48
CA LEU A 41 7.57 6.52 18.33
C LEU A 41 7.40 5.02 18.62
N HIS A 42 7.56 4.18 17.58
CA HIS A 42 7.46 2.72 17.69
C HIS A 42 8.81 2.01 17.98
N LYS A 43 9.88 2.78 18.22
CA LYS A 43 11.25 2.32 18.49
C LYS A 43 11.87 1.45 17.38
N MET A 44 11.48 1.64 16.13
CA MET A 44 11.75 0.72 15.02
C MET A 44 13.13 0.90 14.36
N GLU A 45 14.01 1.72 14.94
CA GLU A 45 15.35 2.05 14.43
C GLU A 45 16.27 0.83 14.33
N GLU A 46 16.12 -0.15 15.23
CA GLU A 46 16.92 -1.38 15.24
C GLU A 46 16.51 -2.38 14.16
N MET A 47 15.24 -2.33 13.72
CA MET A 47 14.66 -3.32 12.81
C MET A 47 14.68 -2.88 11.35
N VAL A 48 14.42 -1.59 11.10
CA VAL A 48 14.26 -1.05 9.74
C VAL A 48 14.82 0.35 9.66
N SER A 49 15.58 0.61 8.59
CA SER A 49 16.09 1.94 8.30
C SER A 49 15.00 2.86 7.71
N LEU A 50 15.19 4.18 7.88
CA LEU A 50 14.29 5.17 7.24
C LEU A 50 14.23 5.03 5.72
N ARG A 51 15.34 4.60 5.10
CA ARG A 51 15.42 4.37 3.66
C ARG A 51 14.47 3.24 3.25
N GLU A 52 14.44 2.16 4.00
CA GLU A 52 13.57 1.02 3.74
C GLU A 52 12.11 1.38 4.00
N LEU A 53 11.78 2.07 5.08
CA LEU A 53 10.40 2.56 5.31
C LEU A 53 9.89 3.42 4.15
N ARG A 54 10.72 4.34 3.64
CA ARG A 54 10.37 5.14 2.45
C ARG A 54 10.24 4.29 1.18
N ALA A 55 11.05 3.24 1.04
CA ALA A 55 10.93 2.30 -0.07
C ALA A 55 9.62 1.49 0.00
N ILE A 56 9.22 1.05 1.20
CA ILE A 56 7.94 0.36 1.43
C ILE A 56 6.78 1.26 1.03
N VAL A 57 6.76 2.52 1.50
CA VAL A 57 5.74 3.50 1.12
C VAL A 57 5.73 3.68 -0.40
N LYS A 58 6.89 3.85 -1.04
CA LYS A 58 6.97 3.98 -2.50
C LYS A 58 6.41 2.75 -3.23
N ASP A 59 6.67 1.54 -2.74
CA ASP A 59 6.14 0.32 -3.33
C ASP A 59 4.61 0.24 -3.20
N ARG A 60 4.04 0.66 -2.06
CA ARG A 60 2.58 0.76 -1.88
C ARG A 60 1.93 1.75 -2.85
N PHE A 61 2.54 2.91 -3.10
CA PHE A 61 2.04 3.84 -4.11
C PHE A 61 2.13 3.27 -5.53
N LYS A 62 3.16 2.47 -5.82
CA LYS A 62 3.32 1.82 -7.12
C LYS A 62 2.32 0.69 -7.36
N GLU A 63 1.88 0.01 -6.30
CA GLU A 63 0.88 -1.06 -6.36
C GLU A 63 -0.42 -0.57 -7.02
N TYR A 64 -0.81 0.68 -6.77
CA TYR A 64 -2.03 1.29 -7.30
C TYR A 64 -1.79 2.31 -8.41
N LYS A 65 -0.62 2.29 -9.06
CA LYS A 65 -0.25 3.28 -10.10
C LYS A 65 -1.18 3.26 -11.33
N ASP A 66 -1.78 2.11 -11.61
CA ASP A 66 -2.58 1.87 -12.82
C ASP A 66 -4.06 2.27 -12.63
N VAL A 67 -4.44 2.75 -11.43
CA VAL A 67 -5.79 3.22 -11.13
C VAL A 67 -6.02 4.59 -11.78
N GLN A 68 -6.93 4.64 -12.76
CA GLN A 68 -7.24 5.86 -13.53
C GLN A 68 -8.48 6.62 -13.01
N ASP A 69 -9.34 5.97 -12.22
CA ASP A 69 -10.53 6.63 -11.66
C ASP A 69 -10.14 7.54 -10.49
N GLY A 70 -10.31 8.86 -10.69
CA GLY A 70 -10.00 9.87 -9.68
C GLY A 70 -10.76 9.69 -8.36
N ARG A 71 -11.98 9.14 -8.37
CA ARG A 71 -12.75 8.89 -7.13
C ARG A 71 -12.11 7.78 -6.30
N VAL A 72 -11.60 6.76 -6.97
CA VAL A 72 -10.88 5.66 -6.33
C VAL A 72 -9.55 6.16 -5.79
N VAL A 73 -8.85 7.04 -6.52
CA VAL A 73 -7.63 7.69 -6.02
C VAL A 73 -7.89 8.50 -4.75
N ASP A 74 -8.93 9.32 -4.72
CA ASP A 74 -9.30 10.08 -3.52
C ASP A 74 -9.64 9.17 -2.33
N LEU A 75 -10.35 8.06 -2.57
CA LEU A 75 -10.65 7.05 -1.55
C LEU A 75 -9.40 6.33 -1.04
N LEU A 76 -8.43 6.04 -1.91
CA LEU A 76 -7.15 5.43 -1.54
C LEU A 76 -6.32 6.39 -0.68
N ILE A 77 -6.30 7.68 -1.02
CA ILE A 77 -5.65 8.71 -0.20
C ILE A 77 -6.32 8.79 1.17
N PHE A 78 -7.66 8.77 1.22
CA PHE A 78 -8.40 8.77 2.49
C PHE A 78 -8.04 7.57 3.36
N LYS A 79 -8.09 6.35 2.83
CA LYS A 79 -7.69 5.12 3.55
C LYS A 79 -6.23 5.18 4.01
N GLY A 80 -5.33 5.71 3.20
CA GLY A 80 -3.93 5.86 3.56
C GLY A 80 -3.72 6.84 4.72
N ARG A 81 -4.51 7.93 4.79
CA ARG A 81 -4.47 8.90 5.89
C ARG A 81 -4.91 8.26 7.20
N GLU A 82 -6.05 7.59 7.18
CA GLU A 82 -6.58 6.85 8.33
C GLU A 82 -5.55 5.85 8.87
N GLU A 83 -4.94 5.06 7.98
CA GLU A 83 -3.93 4.07 8.36
C GLU A 83 -2.71 4.73 9.04
N ILE A 84 -2.19 5.82 8.48
CA ILE A 84 -1.05 6.55 9.07
C ILE A 84 -1.42 7.20 10.41
N GLU A 85 -2.64 7.72 10.53
CA GLU A 85 -3.15 8.29 11.77
C GLU A 85 -3.21 7.24 12.88
N THR A 86 -3.59 5.99 12.59
CA THR A 86 -3.56 4.93 13.61
C THR A 86 -2.17 4.68 14.20
N TYR A 87 -1.10 4.84 13.40
CA TYR A 87 0.28 4.71 13.89
C TYR A 87 0.76 5.97 14.61
N LEU A 88 0.33 7.16 14.18
CA LEU A 88 0.66 8.43 14.82
C LEU A 88 0.01 8.55 16.21
N LEU A 89 -1.25 8.11 16.34
CA LEU A 89 -2.01 8.11 17.59
C LEU A 89 -1.74 6.88 18.47
N MET A 90 -0.81 6.01 18.06
CA MET A 90 -0.45 4.77 18.76
C MET A 90 -1.63 3.79 18.99
N HIS A 91 -2.67 3.85 18.15
CA HIS A 91 -3.73 2.83 18.15
C HIS A 91 -3.18 1.48 17.68
N LYS A 92 -2.34 1.50 16.64
CA LYS A 92 -1.51 0.35 16.27
C LYS A 92 -0.17 0.43 16.98
N GLN A 93 0.19 -0.68 17.63
CA GLN A 93 1.45 -0.88 18.33
C GLN A 93 2.58 -1.38 17.43
N ARG A 94 3.82 -1.39 17.95
CA ARG A 94 5.03 -1.85 17.26
C ARG A 94 4.87 -3.19 16.51
N HIS A 95 4.23 -4.18 17.13
CA HIS A 95 4.09 -5.51 16.52
C HIS A 95 3.23 -5.48 15.25
N HIS A 96 2.18 -4.64 15.18
CA HIS A 96 1.43 -4.42 13.95
C HIS A 96 2.33 -3.84 12.85
N MET A 97 3.16 -2.86 13.19
CA MET A 97 4.10 -2.28 12.22
C MET A 97 5.09 -3.32 11.69
N ILE A 98 5.57 -4.22 12.57
CA ILE A 98 6.47 -5.31 12.16
C ILE A 98 5.75 -6.28 11.21
N THR A 99 4.62 -6.83 11.63
CA THR A 99 3.93 -7.89 10.89
C THR A 99 3.27 -7.38 9.60
N GLU A 100 2.67 -6.20 9.61
CA GLU A 100 1.88 -5.68 8.48
C GLU A 100 2.74 -4.90 7.47
N VAL A 101 3.81 -4.23 7.91
CA VAL A 101 4.59 -3.30 7.08
C VAL A 101 5.98 -3.86 6.76
N VAL A 102 6.72 -4.31 7.78
CA VAL A 102 8.14 -4.65 7.65
C VAL A 102 8.34 -6.06 7.10
N GLU A 103 7.72 -7.04 7.74
CA GLU A 103 7.91 -8.45 7.41
C GLU A 103 7.60 -8.78 5.94
N PRO A 104 6.51 -8.27 5.31
CA PRO A 104 6.28 -8.50 3.89
C PRO A 104 7.38 -7.94 3.00
N TYR A 105 7.95 -6.80 3.36
CA TYR A 105 9.05 -6.18 2.62
C TYR A 105 10.34 -6.98 2.77
N THR A 106 10.69 -7.38 3.99
CA THR A 106 11.87 -8.19 4.26
C THR A 106 11.76 -9.56 3.58
N ASN A 107 10.61 -10.20 3.63
CA ASN A 107 10.37 -11.49 2.96
C ASN A 107 10.48 -11.36 1.44
N LYS A 108 9.95 -10.28 0.85
CA LYS A 108 10.11 -10.00 -0.59
C LYS A 108 11.57 -9.79 -0.98
N GLN A 109 12.39 -9.16 -0.14
CA GLN A 109 13.82 -8.98 -0.39
C GLN A 109 14.63 -10.27 -0.21
N ARG A 110 14.26 -11.09 0.77
CA ARG A 110 14.92 -12.36 1.09
C ARG A 110 14.40 -13.54 0.27
N ALA A 111 13.35 -13.34 -0.52
CA ALA A 111 12.77 -14.37 -1.37
C ALA A 111 13.81 -14.89 -2.36
N VAL A 112 14.47 -15.99 -1.99
CA VAL A 112 15.27 -16.78 -2.91
C VAL A 112 14.29 -17.47 -3.84
N LYS A 113 14.40 -17.18 -5.14
CA LYS A 113 13.67 -17.96 -6.15
C LYS A 113 14.20 -19.38 -6.09
N VAL A 114 13.45 -20.26 -5.43
CA VAL A 114 13.68 -21.70 -5.53
C VAL A 114 13.41 -22.05 -6.99
N VAL A 115 14.47 -22.31 -7.75
CA VAL A 115 14.34 -22.79 -9.12
C VAL A 115 13.97 -24.27 -9.02
N SER A 116 12.68 -24.55 -9.00
CA SER A 116 12.20 -25.90 -9.20
C SER A 116 12.33 -26.29 -10.67
N PRO A 117 12.60 -27.57 -10.98
CA PRO A 117 12.57 -28.06 -12.35
C PRO A 117 11.12 -28.18 -12.90
N ASN A 118 10.14 -28.01 -12.02
CA ASN A 118 8.73 -28.22 -12.31
C ASN A 118 8.05 -26.92 -12.77
N SER A 119 6.88 -27.08 -13.40
CA SER A 119 6.02 -25.93 -13.67
C SER A 119 5.43 -25.36 -12.37
N PRO A 120 5.11 -24.06 -12.30
CA PRO A 120 4.50 -23.46 -11.10
C PRO A 120 3.15 -24.11 -10.76
N PHE A 121 2.43 -24.62 -11.76
CA PHE A 121 1.23 -25.41 -11.55
C PHE A 121 1.53 -26.72 -10.82
N LEU A 122 2.56 -27.47 -11.23
CA LEU A 122 2.87 -28.77 -10.65
C LEU A 122 3.37 -28.64 -9.21
N ASP A 123 4.21 -27.65 -8.91
CA ASP A 123 4.62 -27.38 -7.53
C ASP A 123 3.44 -26.97 -6.63
N SER A 124 2.53 -26.14 -7.16
CA SER A 124 1.29 -25.80 -6.46
C SER A 124 0.41 -27.04 -6.27
N PHE A 125 0.28 -27.90 -7.27
CA PHE A 125 -0.48 -29.14 -7.22
C PHE A 125 0.06 -30.11 -6.16
N LEU A 126 1.38 -30.32 -6.10
CA LEU A 126 2.03 -31.23 -5.15
C LEU A 126 2.03 -30.71 -3.71
N SER A 127 2.05 -29.39 -3.51
CA SER A 127 2.03 -28.76 -2.17
C SER A 127 0.62 -28.57 -1.61
N THR A 128 -0.39 -28.73 -2.45
CA THR A 128 -1.79 -28.43 -2.11
C THR A 128 -2.48 -29.62 -1.43
N ALA A 129 -3.19 -29.35 -0.34
CA ALA A 129 -4.00 -30.32 0.39
C ALA A 129 -5.43 -30.51 -0.16
N TYR A 130 -5.77 -29.92 -1.32
CA TYR A 130 -7.09 -30.13 -1.94
C TYR A 130 -7.24 -31.58 -2.41
N PRO A 131 -8.32 -32.28 -2.01
CA PRO A 131 -8.62 -33.61 -2.54
C PRO A 131 -8.90 -33.50 -4.04
N GLN A 132 -8.08 -34.18 -4.84
CA GLN A 132 -8.15 -34.17 -6.31
C GLN A 132 -9.30 -35.05 -6.85
N THR A 133 -10.07 -35.68 -5.96
CA THR A 133 -11.21 -36.55 -6.30
C THR A 133 -12.39 -36.24 -5.38
N PRO A 134 -13.62 -36.09 -5.92
CA PRO A 134 -14.80 -36.16 -5.07
C PRO A 134 -14.90 -37.58 -4.48
N PRO A 135 -15.36 -37.73 -3.22
CA PRO A 135 -15.60 -39.05 -2.66
C PRO A 135 -16.60 -39.79 -3.56
N ARG A 136 -16.24 -41.01 -3.99
CA ARG A 136 -17.19 -41.89 -4.69
C ARG A 136 -18.35 -42.15 -3.74
N GLN A 137 -19.56 -41.74 -4.15
CA GLN A 137 -20.82 -42.09 -3.49
C GLN A 137 -21.09 -43.59 -3.63
#